data_AF-A0AA37LT07-F1
#
_entry.id   AF-A0AA37LT07-F1
#
_cell.length_a   1.000
_cell.length_b   1.000
_cell.length_c   1.000
_cell.angle_alpha   90.00
_cell.angle_beta   90.00
_cell.angle_gamma   90.00
#
_symmetry.space_group_name_H-M   'P 1'
#
loop_
_entity.id
_entity.type
_entity.pdbx_description
1 polymer ?
#
loop_
_entity_poly.entity_id
_entity_poly.type
_entity_poly.pdbx_seq_one_letter_code
_entity_poly.pdbx_strand_id
1 'polypeptide(L)'
;MALHRIAVILFTPALVWGLQLLPPALKTSSNPAGAVWQVSSSSKVIYIENKFASKVDTDGLTLIPPSSYDFASLFQEDISQLTGVNWTLQRVNRLPDPANVSGILLGSFSGNTSSVTYENGNPSSEGYELDI
;
A
#
# COMPACT_ATOMS: atom_id res chain seq x y z
N MET A 1 -29.55 -12.61 -57.70
CA MET A 1 -28.86 -11.30 -57.53
C MET A 1 -28.92 -10.98 -56.04
N ALA A 2 -27.87 -11.25 -55.27
CA ALA A 2 -26.60 -10.52 -55.18
C ALA A 2 -26.58 -9.76 -53.84
N LEU A 3 -26.07 -10.45 -52.82
CA LEU A 3 -25.03 -10.04 -51.86
C LEU A 3 -25.11 -8.65 -51.18
N HIS A 4 -24.56 -8.60 -49.95
CA HIS A 4 -24.14 -7.43 -49.15
C HIS A 4 -25.23 -6.85 -48.22
N ARG A 5 -25.03 -6.62 -46.92
CA ARG A 5 -23.81 -6.34 -46.15
C ARG A 5 -23.98 -6.76 -44.68
N ILE A 6 -22.91 -7.34 -44.16
CA ILE A 6 -22.61 -7.55 -42.75
C ILE A 6 -22.67 -6.20 -42.02
N ALA A 7 -23.56 -6.05 -41.04
CA ALA A 7 -23.47 -4.96 -40.07
C ALA A 7 -22.48 -5.40 -38.98
N VAL A 8 -21.24 -4.92 -39.12
CA VAL A 8 -20.13 -5.17 -38.21
C VAL A 8 -20.46 -4.56 -36.85
N ILE A 9 -20.53 -5.38 -35.81
CA ILE A 9 -20.50 -4.93 -34.41
C ILE A 9 -19.07 -4.43 -34.14
N LEU A 10 -18.89 -3.10 -34.12
CA LEU A 10 -17.65 -2.46 -33.71
C LEU A 10 -17.99 -1.44 -32.62
N PHE A 11 -18.17 -1.93 -31.39
CA PHE A 11 -18.26 -1.09 -30.21
C PHE A 11 -17.58 -1.78 -29.03
N THR A 12 -16.26 -1.96 -29.09
CA THR A 12 -15.45 -2.07 -27.88
C THR A 12 -14.02 -1.59 -28.19
N PRO A 13 -13.68 -0.36 -27.79
CA PRO A 13 -12.46 -0.20 -27.01
C PRO A 13 -12.78 0.64 -25.77
N ALA A 14 -13.36 0.01 -24.75
CA ALA A 14 -13.54 0.64 -23.45
C ALA A 14 -13.19 -0.34 -22.32
N LEU A 15 -12.06 -1.02 -22.45
CA LEU A 15 -11.50 -1.89 -21.41
C LEU A 15 -9.97 -1.72 -21.31
N VAL A 16 -9.49 -0.48 -21.33
CA VAL A 16 -8.05 -0.18 -21.13
C VAL A 16 -7.82 0.67 -19.86
N TRP A 17 -8.85 0.88 -19.02
CA TRP A 17 -8.71 1.67 -17.78
C TRP A 17 -8.23 0.89 -16.56
N GLY A 18 -7.63 -0.29 -16.74
CA GLY A 18 -7.14 -1.13 -15.64
C GLY A 18 -5.74 -1.70 -15.81
N LEU A 19 -4.96 -1.27 -16.82
CA LEU A 19 -3.62 -1.82 -17.07
C LEU A 19 -2.50 -1.14 -16.27
N GLN A 20 -2.82 -0.20 -15.39
CA GLN A 20 -1.83 0.35 -14.47
C GLN A 20 -1.63 -0.64 -13.31
N LEU A 21 -0.98 -1.78 -13.61
CA LEU A 21 -0.74 -2.89 -12.67
C LEU A 21 0.37 -2.59 -11.66
N LEU A 22 1.23 -1.61 -11.95
CA LEU A 22 2.36 -1.28 -11.11
C LEU A 22 2.01 -0.14 -10.15
N PRO A 23 2.24 -0.33 -8.84
CA PRO A 23 2.08 0.75 -7.88
C PRO A 23 3.01 1.92 -8.24
N PRO A 24 2.73 3.14 -7.76
CA PRO A 24 3.63 4.28 -7.91
C PRO A 24 5.06 3.90 -7.52
N ALA A 25 6.04 4.27 -8.34
CA ALA A 25 7.42 3.90 -8.07
C ALA A 25 7.89 4.48 -6.74
N LEU A 26 8.53 3.63 -5.94
CA LEU A 26 9.15 4.04 -4.69
C LEU A 26 10.30 5.02 -5.01
N LYS A 27 10.12 6.27 -4.60
CA LYS A 27 11.21 7.26 -4.64
C LYS A 27 12.08 7.02 -3.41
N THR A 28 13.30 6.53 -3.63
CA THR A 28 14.23 6.29 -2.53
C THR A 28 14.65 7.62 -1.90
N SER A 29 14.32 7.77 -0.62
CA SER A 29 14.89 8.80 0.24
C SER A 29 16.38 8.55 0.40
N SER A 30 17.21 9.57 0.12
CA SER A 30 18.65 9.52 0.32
C SER A 30 18.99 9.61 1.81
N ASN A 31 18.80 8.52 2.57
CA ASN A 31 19.37 8.42 3.92
C ASN A 31 20.74 7.72 3.85
N PRO A 32 21.73 8.12 4.68
CA PRO A 32 23.12 7.73 4.51
C PRO A 32 23.30 6.23 4.74
N ALA A 33 24.24 5.66 4.00
CA ALA A 33 24.56 4.24 3.97
C ALA A 33 24.60 3.58 5.36
N GLY A 34 23.76 2.56 5.60
CA GLY A 34 24.05 1.53 6.60
C GLY A 34 23.01 1.23 7.68
N ALA A 35 21.87 1.91 7.74
CA ALA A 35 20.80 1.51 8.67
C ALA A 35 20.15 0.21 8.18
N VAL A 36 20.34 -0.87 8.94
CA VAL A 36 19.74 -2.19 8.66
C VAL A 36 18.81 -2.53 9.81
N TRP A 37 17.52 -2.65 9.50
CA TRP A 37 16.55 -3.16 10.46
C TRP A 37 16.81 -4.64 10.75
N GLN A 38 17.02 -4.99 12.02
CA GLN A 38 17.22 -6.36 12.45
C GLN A 38 15.92 -6.88 13.06
N VAL A 39 15.25 -7.78 12.34
CA VAL A 39 13.99 -8.41 12.77
C VAL A 39 14.14 -9.05 14.16
N SER A 40 15.29 -9.66 14.46
CA SER A 40 15.54 -10.37 15.72
C SER A 40 15.52 -9.44 16.94
N SER A 41 16.03 -8.21 16.83
CA SER A 41 16.09 -7.23 17.93
C SER A 41 14.84 -6.34 18.03
N SER A 42 13.98 -6.32 17.01
CA SER A 42 12.71 -5.59 17.04
C SER A 42 11.70 -6.24 17.98
N SER A 43 10.88 -5.43 18.67
CA SER A 43 9.65 -5.97 19.28
C SER A 43 8.74 -6.53 18.20
N LYS A 44 8.05 -7.63 18.51
CA LYS A 44 7.12 -8.32 17.59
C LYS A 44 5.73 -7.70 17.70
N VAL A 45 5.67 -6.38 17.60
CA VAL A 45 4.45 -5.58 17.70
C VAL A 45 4.36 -4.68 16.48
N ILE A 46 3.19 -4.69 15.85
CA ILE A 46 2.78 -3.81 14.77
C ILE A 46 1.79 -2.82 15.37
N TYR A 47 2.15 -1.54 15.41
CA TYR A 47 1.25 -0.47 15.83
C TYR A 47 0.56 0.10 14.61
N ILE A 48 -0.78 0.17 14.63
CA ILE A 48 -1.54 0.87 13.60
C ILE A 48 -2.37 1.98 14.22
N GLU A 49 -2.28 3.18 13.64
CA GLU A 49 -3.06 4.32 14.10
C GLU A 49 -4.55 4.14 13.79
N ASN A 50 -5.44 4.43 14.74
CA ASN A 50 -6.88 4.26 14.59
C ASN A 50 -7.45 4.99 13.38
N LYS A 51 -7.02 6.24 13.13
CA LYS A 51 -7.48 7.00 11.95
C LYS A 51 -7.09 6.33 10.63
N PHE A 52 -5.93 5.67 10.60
CA PHE A 52 -5.44 4.98 9.42
C PHE A 52 -6.11 3.62 9.28
N ALA A 53 -6.24 2.85 10.37
CA ALA A 53 -6.94 1.57 10.40
C ALA A 53 -8.38 1.64 9.86
N SER A 54 -9.06 2.77 10.06
CA SER A 54 -10.42 3.01 9.55
C SER A 54 -10.48 3.48 8.09
N LYS A 55 -9.34 3.71 7.43
CA LYS A 55 -9.31 4.12 6.02
C LYS A 55 -9.67 2.92 5.14
N VAL A 56 -10.60 3.15 4.23
CA VAL A 56 -11.14 2.18 3.27
C VAL A 56 -10.83 2.69 1.88
N ASP A 57 -10.51 1.79 0.96
CA ASP A 57 -10.40 2.14 -0.44
C ASP A 57 -11.78 2.52 -1.00
N THR A 58 -11.86 3.70 -1.61
CA THR A 58 -13.10 4.23 -2.20
C THR A 58 -13.02 4.40 -3.70
N ASP A 59 -11.82 4.43 -4.27
CA ASP A 59 -11.62 4.67 -5.71
C ASP A 59 -11.29 3.37 -6.46
N GLY A 60 -11.05 2.27 -5.74
CA GLY A 60 -10.76 0.97 -6.33
C GLY A 60 -9.40 0.93 -7.00
N LEU A 61 -8.55 1.94 -6.75
CA LEU A 61 -7.22 2.00 -7.33
C LEU A 61 -6.25 1.13 -6.56
N THR A 62 -6.52 0.78 -5.30
CA THR A 62 -5.58 -0.01 -4.52
C THR A 62 -5.86 -1.51 -4.56
N LEU A 63 -4.80 -2.28 -4.80
CA LEU A 63 -4.82 -3.75 -4.65
C LEU A 63 -4.77 -4.21 -3.18
N ILE A 64 -4.75 -3.27 -2.23
CA ILE A 64 -4.74 -3.52 -0.79
C ILE A 64 -6.13 -4.03 -0.35
N PRO A 65 -6.22 -4.89 0.69
CA PRO A 65 -7.49 -5.27 1.31
C PRO A 65 -8.41 -4.06 1.58
N PRO A 66 -9.74 -4.26 1.66
CA PRO A 66 -10.72 -3.17 1.62
C PRO A 66 -10.51 -2.09 2.68
N SER A 67 -9.85 -2.41 3.82
CA SER A 67 -9.38 -1.41 4.78
C SER A 67 -7.90 -1.54 5.12
N SER A 68 -7.29 -0.45 5.60
CA SER A 68 -5.90 -0.47 6.09
C SER A 68 -5.72 -1.39 7.31
N TYR A 69 -6.78 -1.67 8.07
CA TYR A 69 -6.71 -2.67 9.12
C TYR A 69 -6.67 -4.10 8.58
N ASP A 70 -7.43 -4.39 7.53
CA ASP A 70 -7.41 -5.72 6.88
C ASP A 70 -6.04 -5.96 6.26
N PHE A 71 -5.44 -4.93 5.66
CA PHE A 71 -4.03 -4.94 5.26
C PHE A 71 -3.11 -5.27 6.42
N ALA A 72 -3.21 -4.55 7.54
CA ALA A 72 -2.33 -4.79 8.69
C ALA A 72 -2.51 -6.18 9.31
N SER A 73 -3.72 -6.73 9.23
CA SER A 73 -4.03 -8.08 9.71
C SER A 73 -3.39 -9.14 8.80
N LEU A 74 -3.53 -9.00 7.48
CA LEU A 74 -2.87 -9.87 6.52
C LEU A 74 -1.34 -9.77 6.63
N PHE A 75 -0.81 -8.55 6.73
CA PHE A 75 0.61 -8.32 6.94
C PHE A 75 1.13 -8.95 8.24
N GLN A 76 0.36 -8.89 9.33
CA GLN A 76 0.69 -9.54 10.60
C GLN A 76 0.78 -11.07 10.43
N GLU A 77 -0.15 -11.67 9.70
CA GLU A 77 -0.13 -13.09 9.39
C GLU A 77 1.11 -13.44 8.55
N ASP A 78 1.32 -12.75 7.43
CA ASP A 78 2.43 -12.97 6.50
C ASP A 78 3.79 -12.85 7.18
N ILE A 79 4.01 -11.78 7.96
CA ILE A 79 5.29 -11.58 8.63
C ILE A 79 5.49 -12.60 9.75
N SER A 80 4.42 -13.05 10.42
CA SER A 80 4.53 -14.12 11.42
C SER A 80 4.95 -15.44 10.80
N GLN A 81 4.36 -15.79 9.64
CA GLN A 81 4.76 -16.96 8.88
C GLN A 81 6.20 -16.85 8.37
N LEU A 82 6.57 -15.70 7.79
CA LEU A 82 7.89 -15.45 7.24
C LEU A 82 9.00 -15.52 8.29
N THR A 83 8.74 -15.00 9.49
CA THR A 83 9.74 -14.90 10.57
C THR A 83 9.69 -16.08 11.53
N GLY A 84 8.68 -16.95 11.44
CA GLY A 84 8.48 -18.08 12.33
C GLY A 84 8.18 -17.69 13.79
N VAL A 85 7.79 -16.43 14.04
CA VAL A 85 7.45 -15.92 15.38
C VAL A 85 6.12 -15.19 15.34
N ASN A 86 5.39 -15.19 16.45
CA ASN A 86 4.10 -14.51 16.53
C ASN A 86 4.28 -13.00 16.64
N TRP A 87 3.71 -12.26 15.68
CA TRP A 87 3.56 -10.81 15.76
C TRP A 87 2.19 -10.42 16.30
N THR A 88 2.15 -9.34 17.08
CA THR A 88 0.91 -8.78 17.61
C THR A 88 0.54 -7.52 16.84
N LEU A 89 -0.70 -7.41 16.37
CA LEU A 89 -1.26 -6.18 15.81
C LEU A 89 -1.99 -5.38 16.89
N GLN A 90 -1.55 -4.15 17.13
CA GLN A 90 -2.12 -3.25 18.13
C GLN A 90 -2.64 -1.97 17.50
N ARG A 91 -3.94 -1.71 17.65
CA ARG A 91 -4.53 -0.41 17.34
C ARG A 91 -4.19 0.61 18.42
N VAL A 92 -3.76 1.80 18.01
CA VAL A 92 -3.41 2.92 18.91
C VAL A 92 -4.07 4.22 18.44
N ASN A 93 -4.39 5.12 19.37
CA ASN A 93 -4.99 6.41 19.00
C ASN A 93 -4.02 7.33 18.26
N ARG A 94 -2.73 7.24 18.61
CA ARG A 94 -1.63 7.97 17.99
C ARG A 94 -0.43 7.03 17.94
N LEU A 95 0.33 7.07 16.84
CA LEU A 95 1.58 6.31 16.77
C LEU A 95 2.56 6.79 17.85
N PRO A 96 3.26 5.86 18.52
CA PRO A 96 4.35 6.23 19.40
C PRO A 96 5.48 6.93 18.63
N ASP A 97 6.29 7.70 19.33
CA ASP A 97 7.48 8.31 18.74
C ASP A 97 8.45 7.20 18.28
N PRO A 98 8.88 7.17 17.01
CA PRO A 98 9.81 6.18 16.48
C PRO A 98 11.11 6.06 17.29
N ALA A 99 11.56 7.13 17.97
CA ALA A 99 12.76 7.10 18.82
C ALA A 99 12.57 6.28 20.11
N ASN A 100 11.32 6.01 20.51
CA ASN A 100 10.99 5.43 21.81
C ASN A 100 10.44 4.00 21.73
N VAL A 101 10.21 3.47 20.53
CA VAL A 101 9.69 2.11 20.36
C VAL A 101 10.51 1.32 19.34
N SER A 102 10.66 0.02 19.58
CA SER A 102 11.08 -0.93 18.55
C SER A 102 9.87 -1.72 18.10
N GLY A 103 9.64 -1.82 16.80
CA GLY A 103 8.44 -2.44 16.23
C GLY A 103 8.14 -1.87 14.85
N ILE A 104 7.00 -2.25 14.29
CA ILE A 104 6.53 -1.73 13.00
C ILE A 104 5.44 -0.70 13.28
N LEU A 105 5.54 0.47 12.66
CA LEU A 105 4.57 1.55 12.81
C LEU A 105 3.85 1.76 11.46
N LEU A 106 2.53 1.58 11.45
CA LEU A 106 1.68 1.74 10.27
C LEU A 106 0.80 2.99 10.43
N GLY A 107 1.04 3.96 9.55
CA GLY A 107 0.36 5.25 9.56
C GLY A 107 0.01 5.74 8.17
N SER A 108 -0.66 6.89 8.13
CA SER A 108 -0.93 7.58 6.87
C SER A 108 0.36 8.11 6.24
N PHE A 109 0.41 8.16 4.91
CA PHE A 109 1.50 8.79 4.16
C PHE A 109 1.78 10.20 4.69
N SER A 110 3.04 10.48 5.02
CA SER A 110 3.46 11.73 5.67
C SER A 110 3.85 12.82 4.68
N GLY A 111 4.16 12.43 3.44
CA GLY A 111 4.57 13.33 2.36
C GLY A 111 3.42 14.08 1.69
N ASN A 112 3.75 14.76 0.58
CA ASN A 112 2.76 15.48 -0.21
C ASN A 112 1.92 14.51 -1.05
N THR A 113 0.68 14.25 -0.65
CA THR A 113 -0.25 13.35 -1.36
C THR A 113 -0.49 13.77 -2.81
N SER A 114 -0.46 15.07 -3.13
CA SER A 114 -0.60 15.57 -4.51
C SER A 114 0.61 15.26 -5.40
N SER A 115 1.73 14.82 -4.82
CA SER A 115 2.92 14.41 -5.56
C SER A 115 2.96 12.91 -5.89
N VAL A 116 1.97 12.15 -5.41
CA VAL A 116 1.84 10.72 -5.68
C VAL A 116 1.18 10.53 -7.04
N THR A 117 1.99 10.13 -8.01
CA THR A 117 1.55 9.83 -9.37
C THR A 117 2.08 8.47 -9.80
N TYR A 118 1.33 7.82 -10.66
CA TYR A 118 1.86 6.72 -11.48
C TYR A 118 2.94 7.21 -12.44
N GLU A 119 3.64 6.26 -13.07
CA GLU A 119 4.67 6.54 -14.09
C GLU A 119 4.15 7.37 -15.28
N ASN A 120 2.86 7.21 -15.61
CA ASN A 120 2.21 7.97 -16.68
C ASN A 120 1.80 9.39 -16.26
N GLY A 121 2.10 9.81 -15.02
CA GLY A 121 1.78 11.14 -14.48
C GLY A 121 0.37 11.27 -13.91
N ASN A 122 -0.48 10.25 -13.99
CA ASN A 122 -1.81 10.29 -13.40
C ASN A 122 -1.73 10.25 -11.86
N PRO A 123 -2.57 11.02 -11.14
CA PRO A 123 -2.67 10.93 -9.68
C PRO A 123 -2.97 9.51 -9.22
N SER A 124 -2.39 9.12 -8.08
CA SER A 124 -2.63 7.81 -7.45
C SER A 124 -2.86 7.95 -5.95
N SER A 125 -3.77 7.13 -5.43
CA SER A 125 -4.00 6.96 -3.99
C SER A 125 -3.13 5.86 -3.36
N GLU A 126 -2.36 5.11 -4.16
CA GLU A 126 -1.57 3.93 -3.76
C GLU A 126 -0.16 4.25 -3.24
N GLY A 127 0.20 5.53 -3.12
CA GLY A 127 1.53 5.93 -2.66
C GLY A 127 1.80 5.53 -1.20
N TYR A 128 3.01 5.08 -0.94
CA TYR A 128 3.50 4.74 0.39
C TYR A 128 4.91 5.28 0.64
N GLU A 129 5.30 5.27 1.91
CA GLU A 129 6.63 5.63 2.40
C GLU A 129 7.11 4.51 3.31
N LEU A 130 8.42 4.28 3.32
CA LEU A 130 9.07 3.33 4.22
C LEU A 130 10.35 3.97 4.75
N ASP A 131 10.48 3.96 6.08
CA ASP A 131 11.62 4.49 6.81
C ASP A 131 12.10 3.45 7.83
N ILE A 132 13.41 3.43 8.11
CA ILE A 132 14.10 2.40 8.93
C ILE A 132 15.03 3.07 9.95
#